data_AF-A0AAE9YPI9-F1
#
_entry.id   AF-A0AAE9YPI9-F1
#
_cell.length_a   1.000
_cell.length_b   1.000
_cell.length_c   1.000
_cell.angle_alpha   90.00
_cell.angle_beta   90.00
_cell.angle_gamma   90.00
#
_symmetry.space_group_name_H-M   'P 1'
#
loop_
_entity.id
_entity.type
_entity.pdbx_description
1 polymer ?
#
loop_
_entity_poly.entity_id
_entity_poly.type
_entity_poly.pdbx_seq_one_letter_code
_entity_poly.pdbx_strand_id
1 'polypeptide(L)'
;MAEYHHTSEPGSAKAKSPATRQLKVLETIRNPGVRTRSVGINYVPVKLEPCIVLQGKWLEQAGFSIGEKVTVTVNKGELAITASQVLPDIAVKS
;
A
#
# COMPACT_ATOMS: atom_id res chain seq x y z
N MET A 1 41.10 40.90 -20.00
CA MET A 1 40.42 40.21 -18.89
C MET A 1 39.03 39.84 -19.40
N ALA A 2 38.64 38.57 -19.36
CA ALA A 2 37.35 38.13 -19.89
C ALA A 2 36.36 37.94 -18.73
N GLU A 3 35.26 38.68 -18.80
CA GLU A 3 34.17 38.64 -17.81
C GLU A 3 33.39 37.33 -17.99
N TYR A 4 33.42 36.51 -16.94
CA TYR A 4 32.69 35.25 -16.86
C TYR A 4 31.21 35.54 -16.60
N HIS A 5 30.37 35.44 -17.63
CA HIS A 5 28.92 35.38 -17.48
C HIS A 5 28.49 33.93 -17.23
N HIS A 6 28.55 33.50 -15.98
CA HIS A 6 27.92 32.25 -15.57
C HIS A 6 26.48 32.54 -15.14
N THR A 7 25.54 32.44 -16.08
CA THR A 7 24.12 32.41 -15.74
C THR A 7 23.81 31.03 -15.18
N SER A 8 23.86 30.87 -13.85
CA SER A 8 23.34 29.67 -13.21
C SER A 8 21.82 29.68 -13.37
N GLU A 9 21.33 28.91 -14.33
CA GLU A 9 19.92 28.56 -14.44
C GLU A 9 19.52 27.86 -13.13
N PRO A 10 18.51 28.34 -12.38
CA PRO A 10 18.01 27.61 -11.23
C PRO A 10 17.36 26.34 -11.78
N GLY A 11 18.12 25.23 -11.73
CA GLY A 11 17.67 23.93 -12.15
C GLY A 11 16.31 23.65 -11.52
N SER A 12 15.27 23.71 -12.36
CA SER A 12 13.90 23.38 -12.01
C SER A 12 13.91 22.13 -11.16
N ALA A 13 13.62 22.28 -9.86
CA ALA A 13 13.40 21.17 -8.96
C ALA A 13 12.29 20.32 -9.61
N LYS A 14 12.67 19.23 -10.27
CA LYS A 14 11.73 18.24 -10.78
C LYS A 14 11.03 17.67 -9.56
N ALA A 15 9.92 18.30 -9.18
CA ALA A 15 8.96 17.72 -8.27
C ALA A 15 8.68 16.33 -8.83
N LYS A 16 9.14 15.29 -8.14
CA LYS A 16 8.89 13.90 -8.52
C LYS A 16 7.38 13.73 -8.43
N SER A 17 6.71 13.76 -9.57
CA SER A 17 5.28 13.49 -9.67
C SER A 17 4.94 12.20 -8.92
N PRO A 18 3.77 12.11 -8.27
CA PRO A 18 3.37 10.89 -7.59
C PRO A 18 3.40 9.74 -8.59
N ALA A 19 4.16 8.70 -8.26
CA ALA A 19 4.31 7.51 -9.10
C ALA A 19 2.98 6.75 -9.12
N THR A 20 2.09 7.13 -10.04
CA THR A 20 0.82 6.45 -10.24
C THR A 20 1.10 5.07 -10.83
N ARG A 21 0.55 4.02 -10.22
CA ARG A 21 0.71 2.65 -10.69
C ARG A 21 -0.66 2.01 -10.91
N GLN A 22 -0.80 1.31 -12.03
CA GLN A 22 -1.99 0.52 -12.34
C GLN A 22 -1.73 -0.93 -11.95
N LEU A 23 -2.70 -1.56 -11.30
CA LEU A 23 -2.63 -2.95 -10.85
C LEU A 23 -3.84 -3.71 -11.37
N LYS A 24 -3.66 -5.00 -11.61
CA LYS A 24 -4.75 -5.90 -12.01
C LYS A 24 -5.41 -6.46 -10.76
N VAL A 25 -6.73 -6.46 -10.76
CA VAL A 25 -7.53 -7.25 -9.82
C VAL A 25 -7.44 -8.70 -10.25
N LEU A 26 -7.09 -9.59 -9.32
CA LEU A 26 -6.98 -11.02 -9.52
C LEU A 26 -8.08 -11.74 -8.73
N GLU A 27 -8.42 -12.96 -9.12
CA GLU A 27 -9.25 -13.84 -8.29
C GLU A 27 -8.39 -14.50 -7.22
N THR A 28 -8.92 -14.61 -6.00
CA THR A 28 -8.29 -15.34 -4.89
C THR A 28 -9.28 -16.25 -4.20
N ILE A 29 -8.79 -17.34 -3.60
CA ILE A 29 -9.61 -18.24 -2.78
C ILE A 29 -9.83 -17.57 -1.42
N ARG A 30 -11.09 -17.39 -1.02
CA ARG A 30 -11.41 -17.00 0.34
C ARG A 30 -10.92 -18.08 1.29
N ASN A 31 -9.99 -17.77 2.19
CA ASN A 31 -9.50 -18.76 3.15
C ASN A 31 -10.68 -19.27 4.02
N PRO A 32 -11.07 -20.56 3.90
CA PRO A 32 -12.19 -21.07 4.67
C PRO A 32 -11.74 -21.17 6.13
N GLY A 33 -12.24 -20.26 6.97
CA GLY A 33 -11.80 -20.05 8.35
C GLY A 33 -11.97 -21.23 9.32
N VAL A 34 -12.47 -22.39 8.88
CA VAL A 34 -12.60 -23.58 9.74
C VAL A 34 -12.37 -24.83 8.91
N ARG A 35 -11.26 -25.54 9.14
CA ARG A 35 -11.14 -26.94 8.73
C ARG A 35 -11.93 -27.77 9.74
N THR A 36 -13.15 -28.17 9.42
CA THR A 36 -13.85 -29.23 10.15
C THR A 36 -13.03 -30.51 9.98
N ARG A 37 -12.41 -30.97 11.08
CA ARG A 37 -11.69 -32.24 11.13
C ARG A 37 -12.69 -33.40 11.15
N SER A 38 -13.32 -33.69 10.02
CA SER A 38 -14.11 -34.91 9.82
C SER A 38 -13.32 -35.90 8.96
N VAL A 39 -13.27 -37.17 9.41
CA VAL A 39 -12.70 -38.30 8.67
C VAL A 39 -13.60 -38.59 7.47
N GLY A 40 -13.17 -38.17 6.27
CA GLY A 40 -13.89 -38.32 5.00
C GLY A 40 -13.42 -37.31 3.93
N ILE A 41 -13.81 -37.51 2.67
CA ILE A 41 -13.56 -36.52 1.59
C ILE A 41 -14.47 -35.32 1.85
N ASN A 42 -13.93 -34.29 2.50
CA ASN A 42 -14.63 -33.04 2.73
C ASN A 42 -14.56 -32.18 1.46
N TYR A 43 -15.59 -32.26 0.61
CA TYR A 43 -15.76 -31.31 -0.50
C TYR A 43 -16.13 -29.94 0.09
N VAL A 44 -15.20 -29.00 0.05
CA VAL A 44 -15.43 -27.62 0.48
C VAL A 44 -15.58 -26.77 -0.78
N PRO A 45 -16.77 -26.17 -1.05
CA PRO A 45 -16.95 -25.27 -2.17
C PRO A 45 -15.95 -24.11 -2.11
N VAL A 46 -15.16 -23.97 -3.17
CA VAL A 46 -14.19 -22.86 -3.31
C VAL A 46 -14.97 -21.60 -3.68
N LYS A 47 -14.99 -20.62 -2.78
CA LYS A 47 -15.50 -19.28 -3.07
C LYS A 47 -14.33 -18.40 -3.52
N LEU A 48 -14.40 -17.93 -4.76
CA LEU A 48 -13.48 -16.97 -5.32
C LEU A 48 -13.93 -15.55 -4.97
N GLU A 49 -12.98 -14.70 -4.60
CA GLU A 49 -13.19 -13.29 -4.27
C GLU A 49 -12.18 -12.41 -5.03
N PRO A 50 -12.54 -11.16 -5.39
CA PRO A 50 -11.61 -10.24 -6.01
C PRO A 50 -10.51 -9.81 -5.03
N CYS A 51 -9.28 -9.72 -5.51
CA CYS A 51 -8.09 -9.42 -4.73
C CYS A 51 -7.19 -8.41 -5.46
N ILE A 52 -6.68 -7.42 -4.73
CA ILE A 52 -5.66 -6.49 -5.21
C ILE A 52 -4.39 -6.73 -4.40
N VAL A 53 -3.29 -7.00 -5.08
CA VAL A 53 -1.99 -7.23 -4.45
C VAL A 53 -1.12 -6.00 -4.65
N LEU A 54 -0.80 -5.30 -3.55
CA LEU A 54 0.17 -4.20 -3.55
C LEU A 54 1.55 -4.75 -3.19
N GLN A 55 2.52 -4.63 -4.09
CA GLN A 55 3.90 -5.09 -3.86
C GLN A 55 4.94 -4.10 -4.39
N GLY A 56 6.05 -3.98 -3.67
CA GLY A 56 7.24 -3.27 -4.10
C GLY A 56 7.81 -2.33 -3.03
N LYS A 57 9.09 -1.97 -3.20
CA LYS A 57 9.83 -1.09 -2.28
C LYS A 57 9.21 0.32 -2.12
N TRP A 58 8.34 0.72 -3.04
CA TRP A 58 7.65 2.01 -3.00
C TRP A 58 6.60 2.09 -1.90
N LEU A 59 6.13 0.96 -1.35
CA LEU A 59 5.19 0.93 -0.22
C LEU A 59 5.85 1.43 1.05
N GLU A 60 7.05 0.94 1.38
CA GLU A 60 7.83 1.41 2.52
C GLU A 60 8.15 2.91 2.39
N GLN A 61 8.52 3.35 1.18
CA GLN A 61 8.77 4.78 0.90
C GLN A 61 7.52 5.66 1.07
N ALA A 62 6.32 5.07 0.93
CA ALA A 62 5.05 5.75 1.13
C ALA A 62 4.54 5.62 2.59
N GLY A 63 5.34 5.05 3.50
CA GLY A 63 4.98 4.91 4.92
C GLY A 63 4.20 3.65 5.27
N PHE A 64 4.05 2.71 4.33
CA PHE A 64 3.44 1.41 4.59
C PHE A 64 4.50 0.43 5.08
N SER A 65 4.71 0.41 6.39
CA SER A 65 5.65 -0.50 7.05
C SER A 65 5.06 -1.90 7.24
N ILE A 66 5.93 -2.91 7.23
CA ILE A 66 5.54 -4.30 7.48
C ILE A 66 5.02 -4.43 8.91
N GLY A 67 3.84 -5.06 9.08
CA GLY A 67 3.21 -5.28 10.39
C GLY A 67 2.31 -4.14 10.85
N GLU A 68 2.36 -2.99 10.19
CA GLU A 68 1.48 -1.86 10.50
C GLU A 68 0.08 -2.06 9.93
N LYS A 69 -0.91 -1.51 10.63
CA LYS A 69 -2.29 -1.47 10.14
C LYS A 69 -2.41 -0.38 9.06
N VAL A 70 -3.33 -0.61 8.13
CA VAL A 70 -3.70 0.39 7.12
C VAL A 70 -5.18 0.71 7.26
N THR A 71 -5.53 1.94 6.93
CA THR A 71 -6.94 2.35 6.85
C THR A 71 -7.37 2.25 5.39
N VAL A 72 -8.48 1.56 5.15
CA VAL A 72 -9.05 1.38 3.81
C VAL A 72 -10.45 1.99 3.81
N THR A 73 -10.63 3.02 2.99
CA THR A 73 -11.94 3.67 2.78
C THR A 73 -12.49 3.23 1.44
N VAL A 74 -13.73 2.73 1.44
CA VAL A 74 -14.39 2.17 0.25
C VAL A 74 -15.49 3.12 -0.19
N ASN A 75 -15.34 3.69 -1.38
CA ASN A 75 -16.35 4.51 -2.05
C ASN A 75 -16.76 3.83 -3.36
N LYS A 76 -17.87 4.29 -3.97
CA LYS A 76 -18.29 3.75 -5.27
C LYS A 76 -17.26 4.10 -6.35
N GLY A 77 -16.53 3.10 -6.83
CA GLY A 77 -15.52 3.26 -7.88
C GLY A 77 -14.14 3.73 -7.37
N GLU A 78 -13.97 3.85 -6.05
CA GLU A 78 -12.73 4.35 -5.45
C GLU A 78 -12.38 3.55 -4.18
N LEU A 79 -11.10 3.24 -4.04
CA LEU A 79 -10.52 2.64 -2.85
C LEU A 79 -9.35 3.51 -2.38
N ALA A 80 -9.51 4.20 -1.25
CA ALA A 80 -8.45 5.01 -0.67
C ALA A 80 -7.76 4.21 0.45
N ILE A 81 -6.46 3.98 0.29
CA ILE A 81 -5.63 3.25 1.25
C ILE A 81 -4.62 4.22 1.85
N THR A 82 -4.63 4.35 3.17
CA THR A 82 -3.72 5.23 3.91
C THR A 82 -2.97 4.44 4.98
N ALA A 83 -1.68 4.78 5.18
CA ALA A 83 -0.90 4.21 6.26
C ALA A 83 -1.47 4.69 7.60
N SER A 84 -1.70 3.79 8.55
CA SER A 84 -2.12 4.18 9.88
C SER A 84 -0.96 4.90 10.55
N GLN A 85 -1.10 6.19 10.81
CA GLN A 85 -0.13 6.92 11.61
C GLN A 85 -0.29 6.43 13.05
N VAL A 86 0.58 5.51 13.47
CA VAL A 86 0.79 5.29 14.90
C VAL A 86 1.41 6.58 15.40
N LEU A 87 0.58 7.46 15.98
CA LEU A 87 1.05 8.55 16.81
C LEU A 87 2.03 7.92 17.82
N PRO A 88 3.28 8.40 17.92
CA PRO A 88 4.13 7.97 19.01
C PRO A 88 3.39 8.38 20.28
N ASP A 89 3.01 7.39 21.08
CA ASP A 89 2.50 7.58 22.43
C ASP A 89 3.66 8.22 23.22
N ILE A 90 3.74 9.55 23.17
CA ILE A 90 4.66 10.31 24.01
C ILE A 90 4.09 10.17 25.41
N ALA A 91 4.54 9.12 26.09
CA ALA A 91 4.37 8.93 27.51
C ALA A 91 4.98 10.14 28.22
N VAL A 92 4.14 11.15 28.48
CA VAL A 92 4.42 12.24 29.41
C VAL A 92 4.53 11.59 30.77
N LYS A 93 5.77 11.34 31.20
CA LYS A 93 6.11 10.95 32.56
C LYS A 93 5.98 12.22 33.42
N SER A 94 4.90 12.32 34.20
CA SER A 94 4.75 13.26 35.31
C SER A 94 4.80 12.50 36.63
#